data_AF-A0A7G8G3J2-F1
#
_entry.id   AF-A0A7G8G3J2-F1
#
_cell.length_a   1.000
_cell.length_b   1.000
_cell.length_c   1.000
_cell.angle_alpha   90.00
_cell.angle_beta   90.00
_cell.angle_gamma   90.00
#
_symmetry.space_group_name_H-M   'P 1'
#
loop_
_entity.id
_entity.type
_entity.pdbx_description
1 polymer ?
#
loop_
_entity_poly.entity_id
_entity_poly.type
_entity_poly.pdbx_seq_one_letter_code
_entity_poly.pdbx_strand_id
1 'polypeptide(L)'
;MPNHSSGLLVNEASNRKTQISFASNSGTKNGTALTNAEYRKKHCLNMKVSIGPRSHENCPFGVTFQEFHPSNPEAHEIAIAATYKQIFGNLGLTQSQRMPELDAQLLDGRITVRTMVKALAKTEVYKQVYFYQVSPWRSIELLFKHLLGRSPICREEVATKTKHLHDFGYESLVDSFVDSAEYIEVFGDSIVPHKRAFKSEAGMRTIVFKSSLEMHNREASSDSALGTRALTQPILLKRSNISLFKGSNSSMSKTTRFWEVPTTSKRVYW
;
A
#
# COMPACT_ATOMS: atom_id res chain seq x y z
N MET A 1 -7.21 8.46 -75.61
CA MET A 1 -8.41 9.33 -75.70
C MET A 1 -9.60 8.44 -76.00
N PRO A 2 -10.81 8.69 -75.45
CA PRO A 2 -11.28 9.89 -74.74
C PRO A 2 -11.25 9.69 -73.21
N ASN A 3 -10.93 10.67 -72.35
CA ASN A 3 -11.48 12.02 -72.09
C ASN A 3 -12.90 12.03 -71.53
N HIS A 4 -13.04 12.44 -70.26
CA HIS A 4 -13.88 13.54 -69.74
C HIS A 4 -13.72 13.53 -68.19
N SER A 5 -12.95 14.42 -67.55
CA SER A 5 -13.15 15.86 -67.31
C SER A 5 -14.31 16.21 -66.35
N SER A 6 -13.92 16.66 -65.15
CA SER A 6 -14.49 17.80 -64.41
C SER A 6 -15.79 17.61 -63.62
N GLY A 7 -15.74 17.93 -62.32
CA GLY A 7 -16.93 18.11 -61.49
C GLY A 7 -16.63 18.40 -60.02
N LEU A 8 -16.07 19.58 -59.74
CA LEU A 8 -15.99 20.17 -58.40
C LEU A 8 -17.40 20.66 -58.02
N LEU A 9 -18.04 20.10 -56.99
CA LEU A 9 -19.06 20.81 -56.20
C LEU A 9 -18.96 20.39 -54.72
N VAL A 10 -18.54 21.36 -53.94
CA VAL A 10 -18.73 21.45 -52.48
C VAL A 10 -20.23 21.35 -52.17
N ASN A 11 -20.61 20.60 -51.14
CA ASN A 11 -21.83 20.85 -50.37
C ASN A 11 -21.68 20.28 -48.94
N GLU A 12 -21.42 21.21 -48.04
CA GLU A 12 -21.99 21.40 -46.70
C GLU A 12 -22.30 20.22 -45.76
N ALA A 13 -21.80 20.43 -44.54
CA ALA A 13 -22.03 19.72 -43.30
C ALA A 13 -23.48 19.24 -43.05
N SER A 14 -23.63 17.97 -42.64
CA SER A 14 -24.47 17.64 -41.47
C SER A 14 -24.05 16.33 -40.81
N ASN A 15 -23.44 16.48 -39.64
CA ASN A 15 -23.61 15.68 -38.42
C ASN A 15 -24.56 14.46 -38.52
N ARG A 16 -24.02 13.25 -38.34
CA ARG A 16 -24.70 12.19 -37.55
C ARG A 16 -23.70 11.13 -37.09
N LYS A 17 -23.23 11.30 -35.86
CA LYS A 17 -22.55 10.30 -35.03
C LYS A 17 -23.30 8.96 -35.12
N THR A 18 -22.57 7.90 -35.46
CA THR A 18 -23.00 6.51 -35.27
C THR A 18 -23.46 6.32 -33.83
N GLN A 19 -24.75 6.05 -33.65
CA GLN A 19 -25.35 5.83 -32.34
C GLN A 19 -24.80 4.54 -31.72
N ILE A 20 -24.04 4.68 -30.64
CA ILE A 20 -23.75 3.59 -29.72
C ILE A 20 -25.00 3.44 -28.85
N SER A 21 -25.79 2.41 -29.09
CA SER A 21 -26.94 2.07 -28.24
C SER A 21 -26.45 1.38 -26.97
N PHE A 22 -26.83 1.90 -25.82
CA PHE A 22 -26.63 1.23 -24.54
C PHE A 22 -27.91 0.45 -24.21
N ALA A 23 -27.84 -0.88 -24.30
CA ALA A 23 -28.86 -1.74 -23.72
C ALA A 23 -28.70 -1.73 -22.18
N SER A 24 -29.67 -1.14 -21.46
CA SER A 24 -29.70 -1.19 -20.00
C SER A 24 -30.22 -2.57 -19.56
N ASN A 25 -29.33 -3.46 -19.19
CA ASN A 25 -29.74 -4.68 -18.50
C ASN A 25 -30.14 -4.31 -17.06
N SER A 26 -31.42 -4.48 -16.73
CA SER A 26 -31.98 -4.15 -15.43
C SER A 26 -31.50 -5.15 -14.37
N GLY A 27 -30.41 -4.83 -13.69
CA GLY A 27 -29.88 -5.59 -12.56
C GLY A 27 -29.51 -4.67 -11.41
N THR A 28 -30.36 -4.65 -10.37
CA THR A 28 -30.24 -3.93 -9.08
C THR A 28 -30.08 -2.40 -9.17
N LYS A 29 -31.11 -1.68 -8.71
CA LYS A 29 -31.08 -0.21 -8.56
C LYS A 29 -30.08 0.20 -7.46
N ASN A 30 -28.80 0.21 -7.80
CA ASN A 30 -27.81 0.92 -7.01
C ASN A 30 -28.08 2.42 -7.21
N GLY A 31 -28.55 3.11 -6.17
CA GLY A 31 -28.92 4.54 -6.26
C GLY A 31 -27.83 5.38 -6.92
N THR A 32 -28.24 6.46 -7.61
CA THR A 32 -27.31 7.41 -8.25
C THR A 32 -26.23 7.84 -7.27
N ALA A 33 -24.96 7.65 -7.64
CA ALA A 33 -23.84 8.01 -6.78
C ALA A 33 -23.85 9.51 -6.49
N LEU A 34 -23.87 9.89 -5.22
CA LEU A 34 -23.95 11.28 -4.79
C LEU A 34 -22.58 11.97 -4.84
N THR A 35 -21.50 11.19 -4.93
CA THR A 35 -20.13 11.68 -5.03
C THR A 35 -19.31 10.90 -6.06
N ASN A 36 -18.27 11.53 -6.59
CA ASN A 36 -17.33 10.90 -7.53
C ASN A 36 -16.67 9.63 -6.94
N ALA A 37 -16.40 9.61 -5.63
CA ALA A 37 -15.85 8.44 -4.94
C ALA A 37 -16.84 7.26 -4.90
N GLU A 38 -18.12 7.55 -4.69
CA GLU A 38 -19.18 6.53 -4.62
C GLU A 38 -19.49 5.93 -6.00
N TYR A 39 -19.40 6.75 -7.06
CA TYR A 39 -19.54 6.31 -8.46
C TYR A 39 -18.45 5.31 -8.84
N ARG A 40 -17.19 5.66 -8.56
CA ARG A 40 -16.03 4.81 -8.88
C ARG A 40 -16.04 3.49 -8.09
N LYS A 41 -16.46 3.53 -6.82
CA LYS A 41 -16.66 2.32 -5.98
C LYS A 41 -17.71 1.37 -6.57
N LYS A 42 -18.87 1.89 -6.99
CA LYS A 42 -19.95 1.11 -7.61
C LYS A 42 -19.52 0.50 -8.95
N HIS A 43 -18.75 1.25 -9.75
CA HIS A 43 -18.20 0.76 -11.01
C HIS A 43 -17.22 -0.41 -10.80
N CYS A 44 -16.31 -0.29 -9.83
CA CYS A 44 -15.35 -1.36 -9.51
C CYS A 44 -16.02 -2.63 -8.97
N LEU A 45 -17.08 -2.52 -8.16
CA LEU A 45 -17.82 -3.68 -7.64
C LEU A 45 -18.56 -4.46 -8.74
N ASN A 46 -18.92 -3.81 -9.85
CA ASN A 46 -19.57 -4.45 -10.99
C ASN A 46 -18.59 -5.18 -11.92
N MET A 47 -17.29 -4.84 -11.87
CA MET A 47 -16.23 -5.54 -12.59
C MET A 47 -15.91 -6.83 -11.82
N LYS A 48 -16.56 -7.95 -12.17
CA LYS A 48 -16.41 -9.27 -11.54
C LYS A 48 -14.97 -9.83 -11.67
N VAL A 49 -14.03 -9.31 -10.89
CA VAL A 49 -12.66 -9.83 -10.78
C VAL A 49 -12.59 -10.76 -9.55
N SER A 50 -11.79 -11.83 -9.67
CA SER A 50 -11.82 -13.04 -8.82
C SER A 50 -11.26 -12.92 -7.39
N ILE A 51 -11.02 -11.73 -6.88
CA ILE A 51 -10.59 -11.49 -5.48
C ILE A 51 -11.44 -10.37 -4.89
N GLY A 52 -11.77 -10.45 -3.59
CA GLY A 52 -12.73 -9.60 -2.86
C GLY A 52 -12.51 -8.07 -2.92
N PRO A 53 -13.27 -7.28 -2.14
CA PRO A 53 -13.32 -5.83 -2.30
C PRO A 53 -11.95 -5.18 -2.11
N ARG A 54 -11.32 -4.77 -3.21
CA ARG A 54 -10.02 -4.08 -3.24
C ARG A 54 -10.15 -2.67 -2.67
N SER A 55 -9.10 -2.17 -2.03
CA SER A 55 -9.00 -0.73 -1.75
C SER A 55 -8.79 0.01 -3.08
N HIS A 56 -9.56 1.10 -3.31
CA HIS A 56 -9.59 1.81 -4.61
C HIS A 56 -8.26 2.49 -4.99
N GLU A 57 -7.28 2.51 -4.08
CA GLU A 57 -5.90 2.94 -4.37
C GLU A 57 -5.13 1.91 -5.20
N ASN A 58 -5.52 0.63 -5.16
CA ASN A 58 -4.83 -0.46 -5.88
C ASN A 58 -5.64 -0.93 -7.11
N CYS A 59 -6.58 -0.10 -7.57
CA CYS A 59 -7.31 -0.32 -8.82
C CYS A 59 -6.45 0.25 -9.96
N PRO A 60 -6.33 -0.41 -11.13
CA PRO A 60 -5.55 0.11 -12.27
C PRO A 60 -6.04 1.48 -12.80
N PHE A 61 -7.20 1.96 -12.31
CA PHE A 61 -7.76 3.29 -12.61
C PHE A 61 -7.75 4.23 -11.39
N GLY A 62 -6.98 3.89 -10.34
CA GLY A 62 -6.68 4.77 -9.21
C GLY A 62 -5.95 6.03 -9.68
N VAL A 63 -5.86 7.06 -8.83
CA VAL A 63 -5.07 8.24 -9.16
C VAL A 63 -3.60 7.80 -9.24
N THR A 64 -3.11 7.68 -10.47
CA THR A 64 -1.75 7.26 -10.87
C THR A 64 -0.68 8.31 -10.52
N PHE A 65 -0.85 9.08 -9.43
CA PHE A 65 0.15 10.08 -9.02
C PHE A 65 1.51 9.45 -8.69
N GLN A 66 1.59 8.11 -8.60
CA GLN A 66 2.81 7.36 -8.29
C GLN A 66 3.34 6.51 -9.45
N GLU A 67 2.65 6.47 -10.60
CA GLU A 67 3.17 5.76 -11.78
C GLU A 67 3.99 6.73 -12.61
N PHE A 68 5.31 6.59 -12.54
CA PHE A 68 6.24 7.43 -13.29
C PHE A 68 6.37 6.89 -14.72
N HIS A 69 5.95 7.68 -15.71
CA HIS A 69 6.09 7.33 -17.13
C HIS A 69 7.57 7.47 -17.55
N PRO A 70 8.16 6.48 -18.25
CA PRO A 70 9.61 6.45 -18.52
C PRO A 70 10.13 7.63 -19.34
N SER A 71 9.28 8.35 -20.04
CA SER A 71 9.66 9.48 -20.91
C SER A 71 9.71 10.84 -20.23
N ASN A 72 9.25 10.99 -18.98
CA ASN A 72 9.25 12.29 -18.30
C ASN A 72 10.43 12.41 -17.31
N PRO A 73 11.45 13.24 -17.59
CA PRO A 73 12.60 13.40 -16.69
C PRO A 73 12.22 13.98 -15.33
N GLU A 74 11.27 14.92 -15.28
CA GLU A 74 10.79 15.49 -14.00
C GLU A 74 10.14 14.42 -13.11
N ALA A 75 9.46 13.46 -13.74
CA ALA A 75 8.84 12.34 -13.05
C ALA A 75 9.90 11.45 -12.38
N HIS A 76 11.01 11.17 -13.08
CA HIS A 76 12.14 10.42 -12.52
C HIS A 76 12.83 11.16 -11.38
N GLU A 77 13.00 12.48 -11.46
CA GLU A 77 13.57 13.26 -10.35
C GLU A 77 12.71 13.18 -9.07
N ILE A 78 11.39 13.26 -9.22
CA ILE A 78 10.44 13.07 -8.11
C ILE A 78 10.54 11.64 -7.56
N ALA A 79 10.62 10.64 -8.44
CA ALA A 79 10.77 9.24 -8.05
C ALA A 79 12.06 9.00 -7.26
N ILE A 80 13.18 9.58 -7.70
CA ILE A 80 14.48 9.51 -7.01
C ILE A 80 14.35 10.09 -5.60
N ALA A 81 13.80 11.30 -5.48
CA ALA A 81 13.63 11.96 -4.18
C ALA A 81 12.73 11.14 -3.24
N ALA A 82 11.62 10.60 -3.76
CA ALA A 82 10.71 9.75 -3.00
C ALA A 82 11.37 8.43 -2.57
N THR A 83 12.18 7.82 -3.45
CA THR A 83 12.89 6.56 -3.18
C THR A 83 13.90 6.73 -2.06
N TYR A 84 14.72 7.78 -2.10
CA TYR A 84 15.65 8.10 -1.02
C TYR A 84 14.91 8.34 0.30
N LYS A 85 13.83 9.11 0.27
CA LYS A 85 13.03 9.41 1.47
C LYS A 85 12.45 8.14 2.10
N GLN A 86 11.92 7.24 1.27
CA GLN A 86 11.30 6.00 1.70
C GLN A 86 12.33 5.01 2.25
N ILE A 87 13.40 4.73 1.50
CA ILE A 87 14.39 3.71 1.86
C ILE A 87 15.18 4.16 3.09
N PHE A 88 15.62 5.42 3.14
CA PHE A 88 16.38 5.93 4.27
C PHE A 88 15.48 6.49 5.39
N GLY A 89 14.17 6.22 5.38
CA GLY A 89 13.29 6.54 6.52
C GLY A 89 13.43 7.96 7.07
N ASN A 90 13.48 8.97 6.19
CA ASN A 90 13.70 10.38 6.55
C ASN A 90 15.03 10.68 7.31
N LEU A 91 16.11 9.92 7.06
CA LEU A 91 17.42 10.14 7.72
C LEU A 91 18.05 11.51 7.40
N GLY A 92 17.77 12.09 6.23
CA GLY A 92 18.38 13.34 5.77
C GLY A 92 19.84 13.14 5.34
N LEU A 93 20.05 12.51 4.19
CA LEU A 93 21.39 12.19 3.66
C LEU A 93 22.19 13.45 3.31
N THR A 94 23.51 13.39 3.53
CA THR A 94 24.44 14.40 3.03
C THR A 94 24.76 14.18 1.55
N GLN A 95 25.26 15.21 0.86
CA GLN A 95 25.60 15.12 -0.57
C GLN A 95 26.62 14.01 -0.89
N SER A 96 27.54 13.72 0.02
CA SER A 96 28.55 12.67 -0.14
C SER A 96 28.02 11.25 0.07
N GLN A 97 26.91 11.09 0.79
CA GLN A 97 26.26 9.80 1.02
C GLN A 97 25.29 9.43 -0.12
N ARG A 98 24.96 10.39 -0.99
CA ARG A 98 24.10 10.17 -2.15
C ARG A 98 24.87 9.44 -3.25
N MET A 99 24.17 8.58 -4.00
CA MET A 99 24.76 7.72 -5.03
C MET A 99 24.37 8.23 -6.43
N PRO A 100 25.09 9.21 -7.01
CA PRO A 100 24.70 9.84 -8.27
C PRO A 100 24.71 8.87 -9.46
N GLU A 101 25.47 7.78 -9.37
CA GLU A 101 25.50 6.73 -10.41
C GLU A 101 24.14 6.06 -10.61
N LEU A 102 23.44 5.76 -9.51
CA LEU A 102 22.10 5.17 -9.56
C LEU A 102 21.07 6.17 -10.07
N ASP A 103 21.21 7.44 -9.68
CA ASP A 103 20.34 8.53 -10.15
C ASP A 103 20.45 8.68 -11.67
N ALA A 104 21.67 8.74 -12.20
CA ALA A 104 21.92 8.83 -13.63
C ALA A 104 21.39 7.62 -14.40
N GLN A 105 21.55 6.40 -13.87
CA GLN A 105 21.04 5.19 -14.52
C GLN A 105 19.50 5.16 -14.57
N LEU A 106 18.81 5.68 -13.56
CA LEU A 106 17.35 5.77 -13.56
C LEU A 106 16.86 6.85 -14.52
N LEU A 107 17.52 8.01 -14.56
CA LEU A 107 17.21 9.10 -15.50
C LEU A 107 17.39 8.66 -16.97
N ASP A 108 18.43 7.87 -17.24
CA ASP A 108 18.68 7.25 -18.56
C ASP A 108 17.68 6.12 -18.89
N GLY A 109 16.92 5.61 -17.90
CA GLY A 109 16.02 4.48 -18.05
C GLY A 109 16.71 3.11 -18.18
N ARG A 110 17.98 3.00 -17.79
CA ARG A 110 18.74 1.73 -17.82
C ARG A 110 18.33 0.78 -16.71
N ILE A 111 17.91 1.34 -15.57
CA ILE A 111 17.42 0.59 -14.42
C ILE A 111 15.96 0.96 -14.15
N THR A 112 15.21 0.01 -13.60
CA THR A 112 13.86 0.26 -13.09
C THR A 112 13.91 0.79 -11.66
N VAL A 113 12.81 1.38 -11.19
CA VAL A 113 12.68 1.86 -9.81
C VAL A 113 12.92 0.73 -8.82
N ARG A 114 12.41 -0.48 -9.12
CA ARG A 114 12.65 -1.68 -8.31
C ARG A 114 14.14 -2.03 -8.19
N THR A 115 14.88 -2.00 -9.30
CA THR A 115 16.33 -2.27 -9.30
C THR A 115 17.09 -1.21 -8.52
N MET A 116 16.69 0.06 -8.63
CA MET A 116 17.24 1.15 -7.81
C MET A 116 16.99 0.92 -6.31
N VAL A 117 15.76 0.55 -5.93
CA VAL A 117 15.40 0.25 -4.53
C VAL A 117 16.27 -0.90 -3.98
N LYS A 118 16.43 -1.96 -4.77
CA LYS A 118 17.28 -3.12 -4.44
C LYS A 118 18.74 -2.71 -4.24
N ALA A 119 19.28 -1.88 -5.13
CA ALA A 119 20.66 -1.38 -5.04
C ALA A 119 20.86 -0.49 -3.80
N LEU A 120 19.94 0.44 -3.52
CA LEU A 120 20.02 1.35 -2.38
C LEU A 120 19.99 0.61 -1.05
N ALA A 121 19.14 -0.42 -0.90
CA ALA A 121 19.09 -1.24 0.31
C ALA A 121 20.37 -2.06 0.55
N LYS A 122 21.16 -2.34 -0.50
CA LYS A 122 22.45 -3.04 -0.40
C LYS A 122 23.63 -2.11 -0.12
N THR A 123 23.44 -0.79 -0.17
CA THR A 123 24.53 0.16 0.07
C THR A 123 25.10 0.05 1.48
N GLU A 124 26.37 0.42 1.63
CA GLU A 124 27.04 0.43 2.93
C GLU A 124 26.43 1.48 3.87
N VAL A 125 25.98 2.63 3.33
CA VAL A 125 25.29 3.67 4.10
C VAL A 125 24.02 3.12 4.76
N TYR A 126 23.22 2.35 4.02
CA TYR A 126 22.01 1.73 4.58
C TYR A 126 22.36 0.70 5.66
N LYS A 127 23.36 -0.17 5.41
CA LYS A 127 23.83 -1.17 6.38
C LYS A 127 24.36 -0.54 7.66
N GLN A 128 25.10 0.57 7.58
CA GLN A 128 25.63 1.27 8.75
C GLN A 128 24.54 1.72 9.71
N VAL A 129 23.43 2.25 9.19
CA VAL A 129 22.36 2.78 10.04
C VAL A 129 21.40 1.69 10.49
N TYR A 130 21.01 0.77 9.60
CA TYR A 130 19.89 -0.15 9.86
C TYR A 130 20.28 -1.60 10.08
N PHE A 131 21.53 -1.97 9.85
CA PHE A 131 22.02 -3.33 10.05
C PHE A 131 23.04 -3.42 11.20
N TYR A 132 24.15 -2.66 11.16
CA TYR A 132 25.20 -2.81 12.18
C TYR A 132 24.85 -2.20 13.54
N GLN A 133 24.14 -1.08 13.57
CA GLN A 133 23.80 -0.36 14.81
C GLN A 133 22.57 -0.92 15.54
N VAL A 134 21.86 -1.86 14.91
CA VAL A 134 20.48 -2.19 15.23
C VAL A 134 20.34 -3.69 15.54
N SER A 135 19.39 -4.04 16.41
CA SER A 135 19.12 -5.46 16.69
C SER A 135 18.61 -6.20 15.45
N PRO A 136 18.95 -7.49 15.23
CA PRO A 136 18.55 -8.22 14.02
C PRO A 136 17.04 -8.21 13.73
N TRP A 137 16.22 -8.23 14.79
CA TRP A 137 14.77 -8.10 14.64
C TRP A 137 14.38 -6.72 14.11
N ARG A 138 14.96 -5.65 14.66
CA ARG A 138 14.67 -4.28 14.21
C ARG A 138 15.18 -4.05 12.78
N SER A 139 16.30 -4.65 12.38
CA SER A 139 16.77 -4.61 10.99
C SER A 139 15.75 -5.23 10.02
N ILE A 140 15.19 -6.39 10.37
CA ILE A 140 14.15 -7.05 9.56
C ILE A 140 12.87 -6.21 9.54
N GLU A 141 12.46 -5.67 10.69
CA GLU A 141 11.30 -4.78 10.80
C GLU A 141 11.44 -3.54 9.90
N LEU A 142 12.62 -2.93 9.87
CA LEU A 142 12.92 -1.80 9.00
C LEU A 142 12.89 -2.19 7.52
N LEU A 143 13.40 -3.38 7.15
CA LEU A 143 13.27 -3.88 5.77
C LEU A 143 11.81 -4.05 5.34
N PHE A 144 10.96 -4.60 6.21
CA PHE A 144 9.50 -4.64 5.96
C PHE A 144 8.91 -3.25 5.75
N LYS A 145 9.34 -2.28 6.55
CA LYS A 145 8.90 -0.88 6.45
C LYS A 145 9.35 -0.23 5.15
N HIS A 146 10.64 -0.29 4.82
CA HIS A 146 11.24 0.43 3.72
C HIS A 146 10.92 -0.19 2.36
N LEU A 147 10.95 -1.52 2.25
CA LEU A 147 10.75 -2.25 0.99
C LEU A 147 9.28 -2.61 0.74
N LEU A 148 8.55 -3.10 1.74
CA LEU A 148 7.17 -3.55 1.57
C LEU A 148 6.12 -2.54 2.05
N GLY A 149 6.52 -1.49 2.76
CA GLY A 149 5.62 -0.45 3.25
C GLY A 149 4.63 -0.94 4.32
N ARG A 150 4.94 -2.04 5.01
CA ARG A 150 4.07 -2.66 6.03
C ARG A 150 4.86 -3.16 7.23
N SER A 151 4.17 -3.46 8.33
CA SER A 151 4.77 -4.21 9.44
C SER A 151 4.77 -5.73 9.17
N PRO A 152 5.64 -6.50 9.85
CA PRO A 152 5.49 -7.95 9.94
C PRO A 152 4.10 -8.33 10.50
N ILE A 153 3.47 -9.36 9.92
CA ILE A 153 2.11 -9.78 10.28
C ILE A 153 2.14 -10.73 11.48
N CYS A 154 3.14 -11.61 11.52
CA CYS A 154 3.31 -12.64 12.53
C CYS A 154 4.76 -12.71 13.01
N ARG A 155 4.98 -13.31 14.19
CA ARG A 155 6.33 -13.65 14.67
C ARG A 155 7.01 -14.64 13.72
N GLU A 156 6.25 -15.54 13.10
CA GLU A 156 6.76 -16.56 12.19
C GLU A 156 7.42 -15.92 10.96
N GLU A 157 6.85 -14.86 10.38
CA GLU A 157 7.46 -14.14 9.26
C GLU A 157 8.84 -13.61 9.63
N VAL A 158 8.95 -12.96 10.79
CA VAL A 158 10.25 -12.43 11.26
C VAL A 158 11.23 -13.57 11.48
N ALA A 159 10.81 -14.67 12.09
CA ALA A 159 11.66 -15.84 12.31
C ALA A 159 12.16 -16.46 11.00
N THR A 160 11.32 -16.55 9.96
CA THR A 160 11.76 -17.06 8.64
C THR A 160 12.81 -16.15 8.00
N LYS A 161 12.63 -14.83 8.08
CA LYS A 161 13.59 -13.86 7.56
C LYS A 161 14.89 -13.83 8.38
N THR A 162 14.83 -14.03 9.70
CA THR A 162 16.03 -14.18 10.53
C THR A 162 16.82 -15.43 10.17
N LYS A 163 16.15 -16.55 9.91
CA LYS A 163 16.82 -17.77 9.43
C LYS A 163 17.48 -17.53 8.06
N HIS A 164 16.76 -16.93 7.12
CA HIS A 164 17.30 -16.58 5.81
C HIS A 164 18.54 -15.69 5.90
N LEU A 165 18.52 -14.69 6.79
CA LEU A 165 19.66 -13.82 7.06
C LEU A 165 20.88 -14.60 7.57
N HIS A 166 20.66 -15.57 8.46
CA HIS A 166 21.73 -16.40 9.02
C HIS A 166 22.34 -17.33 7.96
N ASP A 167 21.50 -17.92 7.10
CA ASP A 167 21.93 -18.96 6.16
C ASP A 167 22.53 -18.39 4.87
N PHE A 168 21.99 -17.27 4.35
CA PHE A 168 22.37 -16.71 3.05
C PHE A 168 22.94 -15.29 3.11
N GLY A 169 22.97 -14.67 4.29
CA GLY A 169 23.49 -13.33 4.49
C GLY A 169 22.53 -12.19 4.10
N TYR A 170 23.02 -10.97 4.20
CA TYR A 170 22.20 -9.75 4.12
C TYR A 170 21.72 -9.43 2.69
N GLU A 171 22.59 -9.58 1.69
CA GLU A 171 22.21 -9.23 0.30
C GLU A 171 21.12 -10.16 -0.23
N SER A 172 21.22 -11.45 0.06
CA SER A 172 20.17 -12.43 -0.26
C SER A 172 18.87 -12.14 0.50
N LEU A 173 18.96 -11.64 1.74
CA LEU A 173 17.78 -11.21 2.48
C LEU A 173 17.05 -10.08 1.75
N VAL A 174 17.75 -9.04 1.30
CA VAL A 174 17.15 -7.93 0.52
C VAL A 174 16.50 -8.45 -0.76
N ASP A 175 17.17 -9.36 -1.46
CA ASP A 175 16.64 -9.98 -2.68
C ASP A 175 15.34 -10.74 -2.41
N SER A 176 15.27 -11.46 -1.27
CA SER A 176 14.06 -12.17 -0.83
C SER A 176 12.85 -11.26 -0.54
N PHE A 177 13.06 -9.96 -0.34
CA PHE A 177 11.99 -8.98 -0.17
C PHE A 177 11.55 -8.42 -1.53
N VAL A 178 12.50 -7.97 -2.34
CA VAL A 178 12.23 -7.30 -3.63
C VAL A 178 11.72 -8.28 -4.69
N ASP A 179 12.18 -9.53 -4.64
CA ASP A 179 11.80 -10.58 -5.60
C ASP A 179 10.61 -11.42 -5.10
N SER A 180 9.94 -10.98 -4.03
CA SER A 180 8.72 -11.60 -3.56
C SER A 180 7.53 -11.29 -4.48
N ALA A 181 6.61 -12.25 -4.61
CA ALA A 181 5.36 -12.06 -5.35
C ALA A 181 4.55 -10.87 -4.81
N GLU A 182 4.58 -10.64 -3.50
CA GLU A 182 3.93 -9.50 -2.85
C GLU A 182 4.45 -8.16 -3.38
N TYR A 183 5.77 -8.00 -3.55
CA TYR A 183 6.35 -6.76 -4.06
C TYR A 183 5.90 -6.50 -5.50
N ILE A 184 5.96 -7.54 -6.35
CA ILE A 184 5.64 -7.46 -7.77
C ILE A 184 4.16 -7.12 -8.00
N GLU A 185 3.24 -7.73 -7.25
CA GLU A 185 1.80 -7.47 -7.40
C GLU A 185 1.40 -6.06 -6.97
N VAL A 186 2.14 -5.46 -6.04
CA VAL A 186 1.77 -4.19 -5.40
C VAL A 186 2.45 -3.01 -6.06
N PHE A 187 3.76 -3.11 -6.29
CA PHE A 187 4.58 -2.02 -6.80
C PHE A 187 5.04 -2.27 -8.24
N GLY A 188 5.15 -3.53 -8.66
CA GLY A 188 5.77 -3.89 -9.93
C GLY A 188 7.20 -3.34 -10.02
N ASP A 189 7.58 -2.85 -11.20
CA ASP A 189 8.94 -2.37 -11.45
C ASP A 189 9.07 -0.83 -11.45
N SER A 190 7.95 -0.11 -11.56
CA SER A 190 7.92 1.35 -11.79
C SER A 190 7.42 2.17 -10.59
N ILE A 191 6.81 1.54 -9.58
CA ILE A 191 6.23 2.26 -8.43
C ILE A 191 7.21 2.24 -7.26
N VAL A 192 7.40 3.41 -6.65
CA VAL A 192 8.20 3.55 -5.43
C VAL A 192 7.43 2.94 -4.25
N PRO A 193 8.08 2.13 -3.38
CA PRO A 193 7.42 1.61 -2.18
C PRO A 193 6.82 2.73 -1.34
N HIS A 194 5.59 2.54 -0.89
CA HIS A 194 4.87 3.51 -0.07
C HIS A 194 4.19 2.79 1.10
N LYS A 195 3.80 3.55 2.12
CA LYS A 195 3.15 3.00 3.32
C LYS A 195 1.75 2.47 2.96
N ARG A 196 1.47 1.20 3.28
CA ARG A 196 0.20 0.51 2.91
C ARG A 196 -0.64 0.05 4.09
N ALA A 197 0.00 -0.20 5.22
CA ALA A 197 -0.59 -0.99 6.30
C ALA A 197 -1.49 -0.21 7.29
N PHE A 198 -1.97 0.98 6.90
CA PHE A 198 -2.96 1.76 7.65
C PHE A 198 -4.41 1.36 7.36
N LYS A 199 -4.63 0.47 6.39
CA LYS A 199 -5.95 -0.04 6.07
C LYS A 199 -6.21 -1.33 6.84
N SER A 200 -7.29 -1.35 7.61
CA SER A 200 -7.81 -2.56 8.22
C SER A 200 -8.51 -3.40 7.15
N GLU A 201 -7.73 -4.21 6.43
CA GLU A 201 -8.29 -5.15 5.45
C GLU A 201 -9.14 -6.22 6.16
N ALA A 202 -10.29 -6.56 5.57
CA ALA A 202 -11.18 -7.55 6.14
C ALA A 202 -10.48 -8.91 6.23
N GLY A 203 -10.49 -9.53 7.42
CA GLY A 203 -9.81 -10.79 7.69
C GLY A 203 -8.39 -10.67 8.25
N MET A 204 -7.79 -9.47 8.24
CA MET A 204 -6.49 -9.25 8.87
C MET A 204 -6.63 -9.06 10.39
N ARG A 205 -5.65 -9.56 11.14
CA ARG A 205 -5.62 -9.40 12.60
C ARG A 205 -5.41 -7.93 12.97
N THR A 206 -6.16 -7.41 13.94
CA THR A 206 -6.00 -6.03 14.46
C THR A 206 -4.58 -5.73 14.94
N ILE A 207 -3.82 -6.75 15.32
CA ILE A 207 -2.41 -6.63 15.71
C ILE A 207 -1.51 -6.06 14.60
N VAL A 208 -1.86 -6.31 13.32
CA VAL A 208 -1.11 -5.82 12.16
C VAL A 208 -1.26 -4.31 12.05
N PHE A 209 -2.49 -3.81 12.17
CA PHE A 209 -2.77 -2.38 12.20
C PHE A 209 -2.04 -1.69 13.38
N LYS A 210 -2.10 -2.29 14.58
CA LYS A 210 -1.36 -1.76 15.75
C LYS A 210 0.15 -1.72 15.53
N SER A 211 0.71 -2.78 14.95
CA SER A 211 2.15 -2.86 14.65
C SER A 211 2.56 -1.83 13.59
N SER A 212 1.72 -1.63 12.58
CA SER A 212 1.94 -0.65 11.52
C SER A 212 1.86 0.78 12.04
N LEU A 213 0.92 1.06 12.95
CA LEU A 213 0.84 2.35 13.63
C LEU A 213 2.14 2.65 14.37
N GLU A 214 2.65 1.72 15.18
CA GLU A 214 3.90 1.96 15.94
C GLU A 214 5.11 2.21 15.03
N MET A 215 5.24 1.47 13.93
CA MET A 215 6.36 1.68 13.01
C MET A 215 6.28 3.01 12.24
N HIS A 216 5.07 3.50 11.96
CA HIS A 216 4.85 4.66 11.10
C HIS A 216 4.38 5.92 11.87
N ASN A 217 4.34 5.90 13.21
CA ASN A 217 3.57 6.85 14.04
C ASN A 217 4.01 8.32 13.99
N ARG A 218 5.03 8.68 13.22
CA ARG A 218 5.67 10.01 13.27
C ARG A 218 6.28 10.37 11.91
N GLU A 219 5.58 11.19 11.14
CA GLU A 219 6.01 11.58 9.78
C GLU A 219 7.28 12.44 9.77
N ALA A 220 7.52 13.22 10.82
CA ALA A 220 8.67 14.12 10.92
C ALA A 220 9.91 13.47 11.56
N SER A 221 9.80 12.27 12.13
CA SER A 221 10.96 11.60 12.75
C SER A 221 11.67 10.69 11.77
N SER A 222 12.99 10.60 11.89
CA SER A 222 13.78 9.58 11.20
C SER A 222 13.66 8.22 11.89
N ASP A 223 13.81 7.15 11.12
CA ASP A 223 13.77 5.77 11.65
C ASP A 223 14.94 5.43 12.59
N SER A 224 16.07 6.12 12.43
CA SER A 224 17.23 6.01 13.31
C SER A 224 16.99 6.63 14.69
N ALA A 225 16.15 7.67 14.77
CA ALA A 225 15.82 8.33 16.05
C ALA A 225 14.89 7.49 16.95
N LEU A 226 14.21 6.48 16.41
CA LEU A 226 13.29 5.60 17.14
C LEU A 226 14.02 4.52 17.97
N GLY A 227 15.35 4.48 17.91
CA GLY A 227 16.19 3.57 18.67
C GLY A 227 16.48 2.24 17.96
N THR A 228 17.30 1.42 18.61
CA THR A 228 17.91 0.20 18.04
C THR A 228 17.11 -1.08 18.29
N ARG A 229 16.10 -1.00 19.16
CA ARG A 229 15.21 -2.12 19.53
C ARG A 229 14.00 -2.18 18.62
N ALA A 230 13.45 -3.38 18.43
CA ALA A 230 12.28 -3.62 17.60
C ALA A 230 11.01 -3.05 18.24
N LEU A 231 10.26 -2.24 17.48
CA LEU A 231 9.01 -1.62 17.95
C LEU A 231 7.86 -2.63 17.88
N THR A 232 7.90 -3.54 16.92
CA THR A 232 6.85 -4.54 16.69
C THR A 232 6.99 -5.77 17.58
N GLN A 233 8.20 -6.05 18.07
CA GLN A 233 8.50 -7.20 18.91
C GLN A 233 7.59 -7.29 20.16
N PRO A 234 7.42 -6.27 21.00
CA PRO A 234 6.55 -6.37 22.19
C PRO A 234 5.09 -6.70 21.82
N ILE A 235 4.63 -6.29 20.64
CA ILE A 235 3.26 -6.52 20.18
C ILE A 235 3.13 -7.97 19.68
N LEU A 236 4.02 -8.39 18.78
CA LEU A 236 3.99 -9.72 18.15
C LEU A 236 4.32 -10.86 19.13
N LEU A 237 5.13 -10.57 20.16
CA LEU A 237 5.49 -11.56 21.19
C LEU A 237 4.47 -11.65 22.32
N LYS A 238 3.54 -10.71 22.42
CA LYS A 238 2.49 -10.74 23.44
C LYS A 238 1.55 -11.90 23.13
N ARG A 239 1.77 -13.04 23.79
CA ARG A 239 0.73 -14.06 23.92
C ARG A 239 -0.45 -13.37 24.57
N SER A 240 -1.56 -13.23 23.86
CA SER A 240 -2.81 -13.08 24.55
C SER A 240 -2.95 -14.36 25.37
N ASN A 241 -2.92 -14.23 26.70
CA ASN A 241 -3.49 -15.24 27.57
C ASN A 241 -5.01 -15.23 27.30
N ILE A 242 -5.41 -15.72 26.12
CA ILE A 242 -6.74 -16.26 25.92
C ILE A 242 -6.70 -17.56 26.71
N SER A 243 -6.91 -17.44 28.02
CA SER A 243 -7.72 -18.45 28.67
C SER A 243 -9.02 -18.45 27.87
N LEU A 244 -9.17 -19.41 26.95
CA LEU A 244 -10.50 -19.88 26.62
C LEU A 244 -11.18 -20.05 27.97
N PHE A 245 -12.25 -19.30 28.20
CA PHE A 245 -13.07 -19.41 29.40
C PHE A 245 -13.24 -20.89 29.71
N LYS A 246 -12.47 -21.39 30.69
CA LYS A 246 -12.72 -22.70 31.26
C LYS A 246 -13.97 -22.44 32.07
N GLY A 247 -15.12 -22.78 31.51
CA GLY A 247 -16.42 -22.58 32.13
C GLY A 247 -16.42 -23.26 33.49
N SER A 248 -16.04 -22.54 34.53
CA SER A 248 -16.45 -22.86 35.89
C SER A 248 -17.85 -22.29 36.01
N ASN A 249 -18.84 -23.16 36.16
CA ASN A 249 -20.19 -22.80 36.57
C ASN A 249 -20.12 -22.04 37.90
N SER A 250 -20.00 -20.71 37.84
CA SER A 250 -20.27 -19.82 38.95
C SER A 250 -21.65 -19.22 38.70
N SER A 251 -22.60 -19.60 39.54
CA SER A 251 -23.97 -19.12 39.59
C SER A 251 -24.07 -17.62 39.30
N MET A 252 -24.71 -17.30 38.17
CA MET A 252 -24.98 -15.94 37.73
C MET A 252 -26.05 -15.32 38.64
N SER A 253 -25.65 -14.45 39.58
CA SER A 253 -26.59 -13.54 40.23
C SER A 253 -27.04 -12.51 39.19
N LYS A 254 -28.31 -12.59 38.80
CA LYS A 254 -28.94 -11.66 37.87
C LYS A 254 -29.05 -10.28 38.52
N THR A 255 -28.20 -9.35 38.10
CA THR A 255 -28.44 -7.92 38.29
C THR A 255 -28.54 -7.27 36.91
N THR A 256 -29.66 -7.51 36.24
CA THR A 256 -30.06 -6.79 35.04
C THR A 256 -30.42 -5.35 35.45
N ARG A 257 -29.53 -4.38 35.19
CA ARG A 257 -29.93 -3.00 34.96
C ARG A 257 -30.00 -2.78 33.46
N PHE A 258 -31.18 -3.05 32.93
CA PHE A 258 -31.61 -2.73 31.58
C PHE A 258 -31.85 -1.22 31.51
N TRP A 259 -31.27 -0.57 30.50
CA TRP A 259 -31.36 0.87 30.31
C TRP A 259 -32.75 1.18 29.75
N GLU A 260 -33.65 1.68 30.59
CA GLU A 260 -34.95 2.19 30.13
C GLU A 260 -34.74 3.53 29.41
N VAL A 261 -35.13 3.57 28.14
CA VAL A 261 -35.22 4.78 27.32
C VAL A 261 -36.50 5.50 27.72
N PRO A 262 -36.48 6.79 28.11
CA PRO A 262 -37.70 7.51 28.48
C PRO A 262 -38.49 7.86 27.21
N THR A 263 -39.51 7.07 26.86
CA THR A 263 -40.47 7.44 25.81
C THR A 263 -41.53 8.37 26.40
N THR A 264 -41.42 9.66 26.10
CA THR A 264 -42.47 10.65 26.34
C THR A 264 -43.66 10.39 25.41
N SER A 265 -44.83 10.10 25.98
CA SER A 265 -46.11 10.19 25.27
C SER A 265 -47.25 10.21 26.30
N LYS A 266 -47.59 11.38 26.83
CA LYS A 266 -48.91 11.60 27.43
C LYS A 266 -49.94 11.59 26.28
N ARG A 267 -50.75 10.54 26.19
CA ARG A 267 -51.94 10.52 25.34
C ARG A 267 -53.15 10.81 26.21
N VAL A 268 -53.88 11.86 25.81
CA VAL A 268 -55.16 12.30 26.34
C VAL A 268 -56.25 11.28 25.96
N TYR A 269 -57.23 11.10 26.85
CA TYR A 269 -58.47 10.30 26.76
C TYR A 269 -59.15 10.39 25.37
N TRP A 270 -59.85 9.38 24.84
CA TRP A 270 -60.75 8.39 25.45
C TRP A 270 -60.56 6.98 24.88
#